data_AF-A0A7F5RC56-F1
#
_entry.id   AF-A0A7F5RC56-F1
#
_cell.length_a   1.000
_cell.length_b   1.000
_cell.length_c   1.000
_cell.angle_alpha   90.00
_cell.angle_beta   90.00
_cell.angle_gamma   90.00
#
_symmetry.space_group_name_H-M   'P 1'
#
loop_
_entity.id
_entity.type
_entity.pdbx_description
1 polymer ?
#
loop_
_entity_poly.entity_id
_entity_poly.type
_entity_poly.pdbx_seq_one_letter_code
_entity_poly.pdbx_strand_id
1 'polypeptide(L)'
;MNKYYINVFLKQTAIIWCKRCVSNFKTVMSPCEDNFYKQAIVALNALQSNQKYINNINKNSYKFNNFEKFLNRAGIKVDDLDQLSIIHVSGTKGKGTTCAFCENILQQHGYKTGFFSSPHLLEVRERIRVNGIPLEREKFGNYFWDVYRKLDLVKEHSTDMPGYFAFLTIVAFYVFLKEKVDVALVEVGIGGESDCTNIIK
;
A
#
# COMPACT_ATOMS: atom_id res chain seq x y z
N MET A 1 25.73 -11.04 6.87
CA MET A 1 24.49 -10.25 6.66
C MET A 1 23.52 -10.64 7.77
N ASN A 2 23.38 -9.78 8.79
CA ASN A 2 22.55 -10.08 9.96
C ASN A 2 21.08 -9.87 9.62
N LYS A 3 20.32 -10.98 9.53
CA LYS A 3 18.86 -10.94 9.51
C LYS A 3 18.37 -10.74 10.94
N TYR A 4 17.68 -9.64 11.21
CA TYR A 4 17.04 -9.40 12.51
C TYR A 4 15.64 -10.04 12.49
N TYR A 5 15.48 -11.13 13.26
CA TYR A 5 14.18 -11.73 13.55
C TYR A 5 13.72 -11.21 14.91
N ILE A 6 12.68 -10.38 14.94
CA ILE A 6 12.09 -9.86 16.18
C ILE A 6 11.03 -10.86 16.66
N ASN A 7 11.32 -11.56 17.77
CA ASN A 7 10.33 -12.33 18.54
C ASN A 7 9.87 -11.48 19.74
N VAL A 8 8.62 -11.02 19.75
CA VAL A 8 8.05 -10.30 20.91
C VAL A 8 7.12 -11.23 21.69
N PHE A 9 7.49 -11.54 22.93
CA PHE A 9 6.64 -12.16 23.94
C PHE A 9 5.82 -11.07 24.65
N LEU A 10 4.49 -11.25 24.71
CA LEU A 10 3.55 -10.34 25.34
C LEU A 10 3.62 -10.41 26.88
N LYS A 11 3.71 -9.24 27.54
CA LYS A 11 3.11 -9.02 28.86
C LYS A 11 2.16 -7.83 28.77
N GLN A 12 0.91 -8.08 29.11
CA GLN A 12 -0.21 -7.16 29.09
C GLN A 12 -0.17 -6.29 30.35
N THR A 13 -0.16 -4.97 30.21
CA THR A 13 -0.63 -4.04 31.27
C THR A 13 -1.29 -2.82 30.64
N ALA A 14 -2.39 -2.41 31.28
CA ALA A 14 -3.40 -1.46 30.83
C ALA A 14 -2.89 -0.02 30.61
N ILE A 15 -3.54 0.71 29.70
CA ILE A 15 -3.37 2.16 29.53
C ILE A 15 -4.70 2.88 29.75
N ILE A 16 -4.59 3.90 30.59
CA ILE A 16 -5.59 4.87 31.04
C ILE A 16 -5.95 5.84 29.91
N TRP A 17 -7.24 6.12 29.74
CA TRP A 17 -7.80 7.04 28.75
C TRP A 17 -7.58 8.50 29.19
N CYS A 18 -6.89 9.32 28.39
CA CYS A 18 -6.86 10.77 28.55
C CYS A 18 -7.46 11.47 27.32
N LYS A 19 -8.60 12.12 27.52
CA LYS A 19 -9.33 12.93 26.53
C LYS A 19 -8.67 14.30 26.37
N ARG A 20 -8.28 14.71 25.15
CA ARG A 20 -8.45 16.11 24.69
C ARG A 20 -8.10 16.31 23.21
N CYS A 21 -8.86 17.22 22.59
CA CYS A 21 -8.59 17.96 21.35
C CYS A 21 -8.94 17.28 20.02
N VAL A 22 -10.25 17.27 19.74
CA VAL A 22 -10.78 17.36 18.38
C VAL A 22 -10.75 18.84 17.99
N SER A 23 -9.98 19.21 16.97
CA SER A 23 -10.11 20.49 16.27
C SER A 23 -10.52 20.24 14.82
N ASN A 24 -11.64 20.88 14.47
CA ASN A 24 -12.29 20.86 13.16
C ASN A 24 -11.35 21.27 12.04
N PHE A 25 -11.19 20.41 11.03
CA PHE A 25 -10.79 20.81 9.68
C PHE A 25 -11.85 20.29 8.71
N LYS A 26 -12.84 21.12 8.39
CA LYS A 26 -13.73 20.90 7.25
C LYS A 26 -13.20 21.75 6.11
N THR A 27 -12.23 21.23 5.37
CA THR A 27 -11.92 21.71 4.02
C THR A 27 -13.10 21.30 3.13
N VAL A 28 -13.87 22.27 2.65
CA VAL A 28 -14.90 22.04 1.63
C VAL A 28 -14.15 21.76 0.32
N MET A 29 -14.09 20.49 -0.09
CA MET A 29 -13.48 20.06 -1.35
C MET A 29 -14.24 20.60 -2.56
N SER A 30 -13.53 20.85 -3.67
CA SER A 30 -14.19 21.27 -4.91
C SER A 30 -14.91 20.09 -5.58
N PRO A 31 -16.05 20.30 -6.28
CA PRO A 31 -16.82 19.22 -6.92
C PRO A 31 -16.04 18.40 -7.96
N CYS A 32 -14.98 18.98 -8.54
CA CYS A 32 -14.14 18.33 -9.55
C CYS A 32 -13.20 17.28 -8.92
N GLU A 33 -12.62 17.60 -7.75
CA GLU A 33 -11.66 16.75 -7.04
C GLU A 33 -12.28 15.45 -6.53
N ASP A 34 -13.50 15.53 -5.95
CA ASP A 34 -14.21 14.36 -5.44
C ASP A 34 -14.61 13.40 -6.55
N ASN A 35 -14.90 13.93 -7.75
CA ASN A 35 -15.22 13.14 -8.94
C ASN A 35 -14.00 12.32 -9.40
N PHE A 36 -12.79 12.91 -9.35
CA PHE A 36 -11.57 12.24 -9.80
C PHE A 36 -11.20 11.04 -8.93
N TYR A 37 -11.31 11.19 -7.60
CA TYR A 37 -11.14 10.09 -6.65
C TYR A 37 -12.20 8.99 -6.86
N LYS A 38 -13.48 9.35 -7.02
CA LYS A 38 -14.55 8.38 -7.26
C LYS A 38 -14.31 7.55 -8.52
N GLN A 39 -13.87 8.18 -9.62
CA GLN A 39 -13.52 7.47 -10.84
C GLN A 39 -12.32 6.53 -10.65
N ALA A 40 -11.32 6.96 -9.87
CA ALA A 40 -10.19 6.10 -9.51
C ALA A 40 -10.66 4.84 -8.76
N ILE A 41 -11.59 4.98 -7.80
CA ILE A 41 -12.15 3.84 -7.07
C ILE A 41 -12.94 2.89 -8.00
N VAL A 42 -13.71 3.42 -8.95
CA VAL A 42 -14.42 2.59 -9.94
C VAL A 42 -13.42 1.81 -10.82
N ALA A 43 -12.40 2.49 -11.34
CA ALA A 43 -11.36 1.87 -12.16
C ALA A 43 -10.56 0.83 -11.36
N LEU A 44 -10.24 1.12 -10.10
CA LEU A 44 -9.57 0.20 -9.20
C LEU A 44 -10.40 -1.07 -8.94
N ASN A 45 -11.69 -0.91 -8.66
CA ASN A 45 -12.58 -2.05 -8.39
C ASN A 45 -12.77 -2.93 -9.64
N ALA A 46 -12.66 -2.38 -10.84
CA ALA A 46 -12.65 -3.16 -12.08
C ALA A 46 -11.43 -4.09 -12.20
N LEU A 47 -10.34 -3.83 -11.46
CA LEU A 47 -9.16 -4.72 -11.37
C LEU A 47 -9.37 -5.90 -10.39
N GLN A 48 -10.52 -5.99 -9.72
CA GLN A 48 -10.86 -7.18 -8.94
C GLN A 48 -11.23 -8.32 -9.89
N SER A 49 -10.46 -9.40 -9.85
CA SER A 49 -10.87 -10.64 -10.50
C SER A 49 -12.07 -11.19 -9.73
N ASN A 50 -13.25 -11.26 -10.38
CA ASN A 50 -14.47 -11.83 -9.81
C ASN A 50 -14.16 -13.12 -9.03
N GLN A 51 -14.72 -13.35 -7.84
CA GLN A 51 -14.46 -14.53 -7.00
C GLN A 51 -14.51 -15.88 -7.76
N LYS A 52 -15.28 -15.98 -8.86
CA LYS A 52 -15.29 -17.13 -9.77
C LYS A 52 -13.96 -17.38 -10.51
N TYR A 53 -13.14 -16.36 -10.76
CA TYR A 53 -11.78 -16.47 -11.32
C TYR A 53 -10.78 -17.01 -10.29
N ILE A 54 -10.93 -16.64 -9.01
CA ILE A 54 -10.04 -17.10 -7.92
C ILE A 54 -10.07 -18.62 -7.79
N ASN A 55 -11.24 -19.24 -7.96
CA ASN A 55 -11.39 -20.70 -7.92
C ASN A 55 -10.65 -21.42 -9.07
N ASN A 56 -10.45 -20.77 -10.23
CA ASN A 56 -9.68 -21.31 -11.36
C ASN A 56 -8.18 -20.96 -11.28
N ILE A 57 -7.80 -19.93 -10.53
CA ILE A 57 -6.40 -19.49 -10.35
C ILE A 57 -5.60 -20.42 -9.43
N ASN A 58 -6.26 -21.30 -8.67
CA ASN A 58 -5.61 -22.39 -7.93
C ASN A 58 -4.74 -23.32 -8.82
N LYS A 59 -4.79 -23.19 -10.16
CA LYS A 59 -3.92 -23.93 -11.08
C LYS A 59 -2.81 -23.13 -11.75
N ASN A 60 -2.87 -21.79 -11.77
CA ASN A 60 -1.85 -20.98 -12.42
C ASN A 60 -1.55 -19.75 -11.56
N SER A 61 -0.59 -19.96 -10.66
CA SER A 61 0.20 -18.92 -10.02
C SER A 61 0.55 -17.84 -11.04
N TYR A 62 -0.01 -16.64 -10.90
CA TYR A 62 0.56 -15.45 -11.52
C TYR A 62 1.92 -15.26 -10.88
N LYS A 63 2.93 -15.88 -11.49
CA LYS A 63 4.30 -15.91 -11.02
C LYS A 63 4.75 -14.47 -10.78
N PHE A 64 5.46 -14.31 -9.68
CA PHE A 64 6.25 -13.15 -9.26
C PHE A 64 6.89 -12.37 -10.43
N ASN A 65 7.32 -13.09 -11.49
CA ASN A 65 7.88 -12.57 -12.74
C ASN A 65 7.06 -11.46 -13.43
N ASN A 66 5.75 -11.34 -13.20
CA ASN A 66 4.95 -10.26 -13.81
C ASN A 66 4.92 -8.97 -12.99
N PHE A 67 5.30 -8.97 -11.71
CA PHE A 67 5.20 -7.75 -10.90
C PHE A 67 6.26 -6.71 -11.28
N GLU A 68 7.50 -7.16 -11.51
CA GLU A 68 8.58 -6.30 -11.98
C GLU A 68 8.27 -5.67 -13.34
N LYS A 69 7.62 -6.41 -14.25
CA LYS A 69 7.09 -5.86 -15.51
C LYS A 69 6.19 -4.65 -15.25
N PHE A 70 5.25 -4.76 -14.32
CA PHE A 70 4.33 -3.67 -14.01
C PHE A 70 4.99 -2.49 -13.27
N LEU A 71 5.95 -2.75 -12.37
CA LEU A 71 6.74 -1.69 -11.75
C LEU A 71 7.49 -0.86 -12.79
N ASN A 72 8.21 -1.53 -13.69
CA ASN A 72 8.94 -0.88 -14.78
C ASN A 72 8.01 -0.06 -15.69
N ARG A 73 6.83 -0.61 -16.04
CA ARG A 73 5.81 0.13 -16.81
C ARG A 73 5.26 1.35 -16.07
N ALA A 74 5.16 1.30 -14.73
CA ALA A 74 4.79 2.45 -13.90
C ALA A 74 5.92 3.50 -13.77
N GLY A 75 7.10 3.19 -14.32
CA GLY A 75 8.29 4.03 -14.25
C GLY A 75 9.00 3.96 -12.90
N ILE A 76 8.88 2.84 -12.19
CA ILE A 76 9.61 2.54 -10.96
C ILE A 76 10.55 1.38 -11.26
N LYS A 77 11.86 1.59 -11.15
CA LYS A 77 12.82 0.49 -11.18
C LYS A 77 12.88 -0.16 -9.81
N VAL A 78 13.23 -1.45 -9.76
CA VAL A 78 13.40 -2.15 -8.47
C VAL A 78 14.47 -1.45 -7.62
N ASP A 79 15.56 -0.98 -8.24
CA ASP A 79 16.62 -0.25 -7.55
C ASP A 79 16.18 1.12 -7.02
N ASP A 80 15.08 1.70 -7.52
CA ASP A 80 14.52 2.92 -6.93
C ASP A 80 13.94 2.64 -5.54
N LEU A 81 13.46 1.41 -5.28
CA LEU A 81 12.92 1.01 -3.99
C LEU A 81 14.01 0.91 -2.92
N ASP A 82 15.27 0.72 -3.30
CA ASP A 82 16.42 0.70 -2.37
C ASP A 82 16.65 2.08 -1.72
N GLN A 83 16.04 3.15 -2.25
CA GLN A 83 16.03 4.48 -1.60
C GLN A 83 15.12 4.53 -0.38
N LEU A 84 14.18 3.60 -0.24
CA LEU A 84 13.26 3.51 0.89
C LEU A 84 13.83 2.55 1.93
N SER A 85 13.84 2.94 3.20
CA SER A 85 14.04 1.95 4.28
C SER A 85 12.75 1.19 4.49
N ILE A 86 12.68 -0.11 4.18
CA ILE A 86 11.42 -0.86 4.22
C ILE A 86 11.40 -1.82 5.42
N ILE A 87 10.33 -1.74 6.22
CA ILE A 87 9.98 -2.76 7.21
C ILE A 87 8.87 -3.63 6.60
N HIS A 88 9.24 -4.85 6.22
CA HIS A 88 8.33 -5.81 5.60
C HIS A 88 7.75 -6.76 6.64
N VAL A 89 6.43 -6.81 6.75
CA VAL A 89 5.75 -7.56 7.79
C VAL A 89 4.89 -8.66 7.18
N SER A 90 5.30 -9.90 7.39
CA SER A 90 4.53 -11.12 7.08
C SER A 90 4.03 -11.81 8.35
N GLY A 91 3.08 -12.74 8.20
CA GLY A 91 2.51 -13.53 9.27
C GLY A 91 1.01 -13.81 9.13
N THR A 92 0.53 -14.83 9.83
CA THR A 92 -0.88 -15.23 9.77
C THR A 92 -1.80 -14.27 10.53
N LYS A 93 -1.30 -13.66 11.61
CA LYS A 93 -2.06 -12.75 12.48
C LYS A 93 -1.17 -11.61 12.96
N GLY A 94 -1.77 -10.47 13.26
CA GLY A 94 -1.09 -9.33 13.89
C GLY A 94 -0.28 -8.43 12.96
N LYS A 95 -0.13 -8.76 11.66
CA LYS A 95 0.65 -7.96 10.69
C LYS A 95 0.29 -6.46 10.73
N GLY A 96 -0.96 -6.11 10.46
CA GLY A 96 -1.41 -4.72 10.51
C GLY A 96 -1.21 -4.05 11.87
N THR A 97 -1.39 -4.77 12.98
CA THR A 97 -1.12 -4.26 14.33
C THR A 97 0.37 -3.98 14.56
N THR A 98 1.23 -4.91 14.15
CA THR A 98 2.69 -4.74 14.21
C THR A 98 3.12 -3.55 13.36
N CYS A 99 2.63 -3.43 12.11
CA CYS A 99 2.90 -2.27 11.28
C CYS A 99 2.46 -0.98 11.98
N ALA A 100 1.25 -0.93 12.56
CA ALA A 100 0.74 0.29 13.19
C ALA A 100 1.57 0.70 14.42
N PHE A 101 2.04 -0.26 15.21
CA PHE A 101 2.93 0.01 16.34
C PHE A 101 4.30 0.49 15.89
N CYS A 102 4.91 -0.16 14.89
CA CYS A 102 6.16 0.30 14.31
C CYS A 102 6.03 1.70 13.71
N GLU A 103 4.92 2.00 13.02
CA GLU A 103 4.68 3.31 12.40
C GLU A 103 4.69 4.41 13.45
N ASN A 104 3.91 4.20 14.52
CA ASN A 104 3.77 5.16 15.60
C ASN A 104 5.10 5.42 16.31
N ILE A 105 5.88 4.36 16.58
CA ILE A 105 7.21 4.51 17.20
C ILE A 105 8.13 5.34 16.30
N LEU A 106 8.18 5.05 15.00
CA LEU A 106 9.04 5.76 14.06
C LEU A 106 8.64 7.23 13.90
N GLN A 107 7.34 7.52 13.82
CA GLN A 107 6.81 8.89 13.81
C GLN A 107 7.20 9.68 15.06
N GLN A 108 7.12 9.05 16.24
CA GLN A 108 7.53 9.69 17.49
C GLN A 108 9.04 10.03 17.53
N HIS A 109 9.85 9.35 16.71
CA HIS A 109 11.27 9.64 16.53
C HIS A 109 11.55 10.59 15.35
N GLY A 110 10.51 11.18 14.75
CA GLY A 110 10.64 12.21 13.72
C GLY A 110 10.84 11.69 12.29
N TYR A 111 10.73 10.37 12.05
CA TYR A 111 10.79 9.82 10.69
C TYR A 111 9.48 10.08 9.93
N LYS A 112 9.60 10.45 8.65
CA LYS A 112 8.48 10.47 7.72
C LYS A 112 8.14 9.05 7.31
N THR A 113 6.99 8.53 7.74
CA THR A 113 6.62 7.13 7.49
C THR A 113 5.66 6.99 6.33
N GLY A 114 5.86 5.94 5.52
CA GLY A 114 4.86 5.38 4.62
C GLY A 114 4.26 4.13 5.24
N PHE A 115 2.96 3.90 5.08
CA PHE A 115 2.28 2.72 5.61
C PHE A 115 1.38 2.09 4.56
N PHE A 116 1.61 0.81 4.27
CA PHE A 116 0.81 0.00 3.37
C PHE A 116 0.22 -1.22 4.07
N SER A 117 -1.12 -1.33 4.09
CA SER A 117 -1.84 -2.45 4.73
C SER A 117 -3.00 -2.99 3.91
N SER A 118 -3.43 -4.21 4.25
CA SER A 118 -4.67 -4.78 3.71
C SER A 118 -5.37 -5.74 4.69
N PRO A 119 -6.71 -5.80 4.71
CA PRO A 119 -7.67 -4.99 3.95
C PRO A 119 -7.85 -3.56 4.53
N HIS A 120 -8.77 -2.77 3.95
CA HIS A 120 -9.27 -1.53 4.57
C HIS A 120 -10.64 -1.79 5.23
N LEU A 121 -11.06 -0.95 6.17
CA LEU A 121 -12.35 -1.07 6.85
C LEU A 121 -13.44 -0.20 6.22
N LEU A 122 -13.16 1.08 5.96
CA LEU A 122 -14.16 2.02 5.42
C LEU A 122 -13.75 2.54 4.04
N GLU A 123 -12.52 3.02 3.88
CA GLU A 123 -12.02 3.61 2.63
C GLU A 123 -10.69 3.02 2.16
N VAL A 124 -10.51 2.89 0.84
CA VAL A 124 -9.27 2.38 0.21
C VAL A 124 -8.02 3.15 0.66
N ARG A 125 -8.16 4.45 0.92
CA ARG A 125 -7.06 5.33 1.36
C ARG A 125 -6.45 4.90 2.68
N GLU A 126 -7.18 4.19 3.55
CA GLU A 126 -6.64 3.63 4.79
C GLU A 126 -5.45 2.69 4.57
N ARG A 127 -5.38 2.10 3.36
CA ARG A 127 -4.30 1.22 2.95
C ARG A 127 -3.02 1.95 2.61
N ILE A 128 -3.05 3.24 2.30
CA ILE A 128 -1.86 4.03 1.95
C ILE A 128 -1.87 5.28 2.80
N ARG A 129 -1.02 5.30 3.83
CA ARG A 129 -0.87 6.45 4.73
C ARG A 129 0.52 7.03 4.59
N VAL A 130 0.59 8.33 4.84
CA VAL A 130 1.85 9.06 5.02
C VAL A 130 1.73 9.78 6.35
N ASN A 131 2.70 9.57 7.24
CA ASN A 131 2.69 10.11 8.60
C ASN A 131 1.40 9.79 9.38
N GLY A 132 0.92 8.54 9.31
CA GLY A 132 -0.24 8.07 10.08
C GLY A 132 -1.59 8.53 9.51
N ILE A 133 -1.57 9.41 8.51
CA ILE A 133 -2.76 10.00 7.89
C ILE A 133 -3.00 9.31 6.54
N PRO A 134 -4.19 8.73 6.30
CA PRO A 134 -4.59 8.26 4.98
C PRO A 134 -4.40 9.36 3.93
N LEU A 135 -3.86 9.00 2.76
CA LEU A 135 -3.71 9.97 1.66
C LEU A 135 -4.99 10.75 1.42
N GLU A 136 -4.89 12.07 1.20
CA GLU A 136 -6.03 12.89 0.79
C GLU A 136 -6.62 12.38 -0.53
N ARG A 137 -7.93 12.55 -0.72
CA ARG A 137 -8.65 12.01 -1.91
C ARG A 137 -8.04 12.52 -3.21
N GLU A 138 -7.70 13.81 -3.26
CA GLU A 138 -7.07 14.43 -4.43
C GLU A 138 -5.70 13.80 -4.73
N LYS A 139 -4.80 13.77 -3.73
CA LYS A 139 -3.48 13.13 -3.87
C LYS A 139 -3.60 11.66 -4.29
N PHE A 140 -4.51 10.91 -3.67
CA PHE A 140 -4.76 9.53 -4.06
C PHE A 140 -5.17 9.44 -5.53
N GLY A 141 -6.13 10.26 -5.97
CA GLY A 141 -6.56 10.31 -7.37
C GLY A 141 -5.41 10.63 -8.31
N ASN A 142 -4.61 11.65 -8.01
CA ASN A 142 -3.46 12.05 -8.83
C ASN A 142 -2.44 10.91 -8.97
N TYR A 143 -2.00 10.33 -7.84
CA TYR A 143 -1.06 9.21 -7.87
C TYR A 143 -1.64 7.96 -8.54
N PHE A 144 -2.92 7.67 -8.31
CA PHE A 144 -3.61 6.55 -8.96
C PHE A 144 -3.58 6.70 -10.47
N TRP A 145 -4.00 7.85 -11.00
CA TRP A 145 -4.14 8.05 -12.44
C TRP A 145 -2.79 8.18 -13.15
N ASP A 146 -1.77 8.72 -12.48
CA ASP A 146 -0.39 8.68 -12.97
C ASP A 146 0.07 7.24 -13.23
N VAL A 147 -0.11 6.36 -12.25
CA VAL A 147 0.28 4.95 -12.36
C VAL A 147 -0.60 4.24 -13.39
N TYR A 148 -1.92 4.43 -13.30
CA TYR A 148 -2.89 3.76 -14.17
C TYR A 148 -2.64 4.07 -15.63
N ARG A 149 -2.44 5.35 -15.99
CA ARG A 149 -2.18 5.75 -17.39
C ARG A 149 -0.86 5.19 -17.89
N LYS A 150 0.21 5.23 -17.10
CA LYS A 150 1.50 4.66 -17.50
C LYS A 150 1.40 3.17 -17.79
N LEU A 151 0.67 2.43 -16.95
CA LEU A 151 0.38 1.03 -17.22
C LEU A 151 -0.46 0.90 -18.49
N ASP A 152 -1.58 1.59 -18.60
CA ASP A 152 -2.53 1.46 -19.72
C ASP A 152 -1.92 1.77 -21.09
N LEU A 153 -1.02 2.77 -21.16
CA LEU A 153 -0.34 3.20 -22.38
C LEU A 153 0.53 2.11 -23.03
N VAL A 154 1.08 1.20 -22.24
CA VAL A 154 2.05 0.19 -22.70
C VAL A 154 1.56 -1.24 -22.47
N LYS A 155 0.24 -1.42 -22.27
CA LYS A 155 -0.36 -2.75 -22.15
C LYS A 155 -0.34 -3.47 -23.50
N GLU A 156 0.01 -4.76 -23.49
CA GLU A 156 0.04 -5.56 -24.72
C GLU A 156 -1.36 -5.98 -25.18
N HIS A 157 -2.27 -6.20 -24.23
CA HIS A 157 -3.66 -6.56 -24.46
C HIS A 157 -4.57 -6.01 -23.35
N SER A 158 -5.89 -6.08 -23.53
CA SER A 158 -6.87 -5.48 -22.61
C SER A 158 -6.79 -6.00 -21.17
N THR A 159 -6.31 -7.24 -20.98
CA THR A 159 -6.13 -7.88 -19.67
C THR A 159 -4.71 -7.80 -19.11
N ASP A 160 -3.77 -7.12 -19.79
CA ASP A 160 -2.36 -6.95 -19.36
C ASP A 160 -2.23 -5.81 -18.33
N MET A 161 -2.97 -5.94 -17.23
CA MET A 161 -3.01 -5.03 -16.10
C MET A 161 -2.81 -5.81 -14.79
N PRO A 162 -2.14 -5.22 -13.78
CA PRO A 162 -2.00 -5.88 -12.49
C PRO A 162 -3.37 -5.99 -11.79
N GLY A 163 -3.58 -7.11 -11.09
CA GLY A 163 -4.78 -7.28 -10.28
C GLY A 163 -4.84 -6.29 -9.11
N TYR A 164 -6.02 -6.13 -8.52
CA TYR A 164 -6.32 -5.14 -7.48
C TYR A 164 -5.21 -4.92 -6.42
N PHE A 165 -4.73 -6.00 -5.80
CA PHE A 165 -3.72 -5.90 -4.74
C PHE A 165 -2.37 -5.44 -5.30
N ALA A 166 -1.88 -6.08 -6.37
CA ALA A 166 -0.63 -5.71 -7.02
C ALA A 166 -0.65 -4.26 -7.53
N PHE A 167 -1.76 -3.82 -8.13
CA PHE A 167 -1.91 -2.44 -8.57
C PHE A 167 -1.78 -1.47 -7.38
N LEU A 168 -2.46 -1.73 -6.26
CA LEU A 168 -2.35 -0.89 -5.06
C LEU A 168 -0.94 -0.90 -4.46
N THR A 169 -0.23 -2.02 -4.51
CA THR A 169 1.18 -2.09 -4.09
C THR A 169 2.05 -1.16 -4.93
N ILE A 170 1.86 -1.13 -6.25
CA ILE A 170 2.59 -0.21 -7.15
C ILE A 170 2.26 1.24 -6.80
N VAL A 171 0.99 1.58 -6.58
CA VAL A 171 0.59 2.93 -6.18
C VAL A 171 1.22 3.31 -4.83
N ALA A 172 1.26 2.39 -3.86
CA ALA A 172 1.89 2.65 -2.57
C ALA A 172 3.38 2.96 -2.71
N PHE A 173 4.13 2.17 -3.48
CA PHE A 173 5.55 2.47 -3.76
C PHE A 173 5.73 3.79 -4.51
N TYR A 174 4.89 4.08 -5.50
CA TYR A 174 4.91 5.36 -6.21
C TYR A 174 4.71 6.53 -5.25
N VAL A 175 3.74 6.43 -4.35
CA VAL A 175 3.48 7.44 -3.30
C VAL A 175 4.69 7.60 -2.40
N PHE A 176 5.26 6.51 -1.89
CA PHE A 176 6.37 6.56 -0.94
C PHE A 176 7.61 7.21 -1.55
N LEU A 177 7.92 6.92 -2.83
CA LEU A 177 8.99 7.58 -3.56
C LEU A 177 8.69 9.07 -3.81
N LYS A 178 7.47 9.42 -4.22
CA LYS A 178 7.09 10.81 -4.53
C LYS A 178 7.01 11.69 -3.29
N GLU A 179 6.47 11.15 -2.21
CA GLU A 179 6.41 11.82 -0.92
C GLU A 179 7.74 11.76 -0.17
N LYS A 180 8.75 11.03 -0.67
CA LYS A 180 10.08 10.91 -0.04
C LYS A 180 9.97 10.47 1.42
N VAL A 181 9.28 9.36 1.67
CA VAL A 181 9.20 8.79 3.03
C VAL A 181 10.55 8.21 3.42
N ASP A 182 10.93 8.34 4.68
CA ASP A 182 12.18 7.82 5.22
C ASP A 182 12.08 6.30 5.43
N VAL A 183 10.96 5.87 6.02
CA VAL A 183 10.69 4.45 6.33
C VAL A 183 9.31 4.04 5.85
N ALA A 184 9.22 2.98 5.05
CA ALA A 184 7.95 2.43 4.56
C ALA A 184 7.64 1.09 5.27
N LEU A 185 6.45 0.98 5.83
CA LEU A 185 5.96 -0.21 6.51
C LEU A 185 5.02 -0.92 5.56
N VAL A 186 5.42 -2.10 5.09
CA VAL A 186 4.73 -2.82 4.03
C VAL A 186 4.23 -4.14 4.59
N GLU A 187 2.91 -4.24 4.75
CA GLU A 187 2.26 -5.50 5.07
C GLU A 187 2.19 -6.42 3.85
N VAL A 188 2.60 -7.67 4.02
CA VAL A 188 2.39 -8.75 3.05
C VAL A 188 0.90 -9.07 2.94
N GLY A 189 0.40 -9.25 1.72
CA GLY A 189 -0.97 -9.68 1.47
C GLY A 189 -1.21 -11.12 1.93
N ILE A 190 -0.75 -12.09 1.14
CA ILE A 190 -0.93 -13.52 1.42
C ILE A 190 0.40 -14.25 1.29
N GLY A 191 0.76 -15.01 2.33
CA GLY A 191 2.00 -15.79 2.35
C GLY A 191 3.21 -14.90 2.61
N GLY A 192 4.07 -14.74 1.61
CA GLY A 192 5.32 -13.97 1.72
C GLY A 192 6.19 -14.18 0.50
N GLU A 193 6.73 -15.39 0.33
CA GLU A 193 7.67 -15.72 -0.75
C GLU A 193 7.11 -15.40 -2.16
N SER A 194 5.82 -15.69 -2.38
CA SER A 194 5.13 -15.44 -3.65
C SER A 194 4.32 -14.14 -3.68
N ASP A 195 4.39 -13.31 -2.65
CA ASP A 195 3.60 -12.06 -2.57
C ASP A 195 4.28 -10.96 -3.42
N CYS A 196 3.50 -10.11 -4.08
CA CYS A 196 4.05 -9.05 -4.92
C CYS A 196 4.84 -8.00 -4.13
N THR A 197 4.63 -7.90 -2.81
CA THR A 197 5.43 -7.04 -1.94
C THR A 197 6.86 -7.58 -1.72
N ASN A 198 7.14 -8.85 -2.02
CA ASN A 198 8.44 -9.50 -1.82
C ASN A 198 9.47 -9.21 -2.94
N ILE A 199 9.35 -8.05 -3.61
CA ILE A 199 10.30 -7.54 -4.61
C ILE A 199 11.40 -6.67 -4.01
N ILE A 200 11.23 -6.32 -2.74
CA ILE A 200 12.13 -5.49 -1.94
C ILE A 200 13.33 -6.32 -1.46
N LYS A 201 14.49 -5.69 -1.31
CA LYS A 201 15.75 -6.32 -0.92
C LYS A 201 16.11 -6.05 0.53
#